data_AF-A0A7X6VVY0-F1
#
_entry.id   AF-A0A7X6VVY0-F1
#
_cell.length_a   1.000
_cell.length_b   1.000
_cell.length_c   1.000
_cell.angle_alpha   90.00
_cell.angle_beta   90.00
_cell.angle_gamma   90.00
#
_symmetry.space_group_name_H-M   'P 1'
#
loop_
_entity.id
_entity.type
_entity.pdbx_description
1 polymer ?
#
loop_
_entity_poly.entity_id
_entity_poly.type
_entity_poly.pdbx_seq_one_letter_code
_entity_poly.pdbx_strand_id
1 'polypeptide(L)'
;WHTAYCQNNLSESKQKNLEKLKERIARRNKRAKGKVAKSKNYSRGVDSMFRLTARNQINLSKIADNKSNILISLNGIIISLTLAMLVSKFKEEPAIIIPTVIFILFSLCTVVLAILSTRPNISSGKFTREDILQKKVNLLFFGNFYNMKLDEYEWAVEEMINDDPYLYSSLTKDQYSLGKVLAKKYRLLRWAYNVFMMGLVITVITFLIVYI
;
A
#
# COMPACT_ATOMS: atom_id res chain seq x y z
N TRP A 1 -3.43 64.66 -19.00
CA TRP A 1 -4.51 65.42 -18.32
C TRP A 1 -3.95 66.77 -17.91
N HIS A 2 -3.80 67.69 -18.87
CA HIS A 2 -3.01 68.92 -18.65
C HIS A 2 -3.72 70.20 -19.11
N THR A 3 -5.00 70.12 -19.51
CA THR A 3 -5.84 71.29 -19.81
C THR A 3 -6.85 71.54 -18.69
N ALA A 4 -7.10 72.82 -18.38
CA ALA A 4 -7.99 73.23 -17.28
C ALA A 4 -9.42 72.66 -17.41
N TYR A 5 -9.92 72.52 -18.64
CA TYR A 5 -11.23 71.92 -18.94
C TYR A 5 -11.33 70.45 -18.49
N CYS A 6 -10.29 69.65 -18.74
CA CYS A 6 -10.27 68.25 -18.34
C CYS A 6 -10.12 68.08 -16.82
N GLN A 7 -9.45 69.03 -16.15
CA GLN A 7 -9.30 69.02 -14.69
C GLN A 7 -10.61 69.35 -13.98
N ASN A 8 -11.43 70.29 -14.49
CA ASN A 8 -12.73 70.60 -13.89
C ASN A 8 -13.79 69.52 -14.15
N ASN A 9 -13.89 69.00 -15.38
CA ASN A 9 -15.01 68.12 -15.75
C ASN A 9 -14.77 66.63 -15.48
N LEU A 10 -13.53 66.15 -15.43
CA LEU A 10 -13.25 64.72 -15.28
C LEU A 10 -12.58 64.32 -13.94
N SER A 11 -12.21 65.29 -13.10
CA SER A 11 -11.59 65.02 -11.79
C SER A 11 -12.51 64.23 -10.85
N GLU A 12 -13.78 64.60 -10.78
CA GLU A 12 -14.79 63.96 -9.93
C GLU A 12 -15.04 62.50 -10.35
N SER A 13 -15.16 62.26 -11.66
CA SER A 13 -15.30 60.91 -12.23
C SER A 13 -14.06 60.04 -12.00
N LYS A 14 -12.87 60.65 -12.08
CA LYS A 14 -11.60 59.98 -11.77
C LYS A 14 -11.53 59.58 -10.29
N GLN A 15 -11.95 60.45 -9.36
CA GLN A 15 -11.99 60.16 -7.93
C GLN A 15 -12.95 59.02 -7.61
N LYS A 16 -14.19 59.06 -8.14
CA LYS A 16 -15.17 57.97 -7.99
C LYS A 16 -14.66 56.63 -8.53
N ASN A 17 -13.95 56.64 -9.67
CA ASN A 17 -13.33 55.42 -10.22
C ASN A 17 -12.15 54.93 -9.36
N LEU A 18 -11.37 55.84 -8.78
CA LEU A 18 -10.25 55.50 -7.90
C LEU A 18 -10.74 54.85 -6.60
N GLU A 19 -11.83 55.34 -6.03
CA GLU A 19 -12.46 54.75 -4.84
C GLU A 19 -13.03 53.36 -5.14
N LYS A 20 -13.78 53.20 -6.25
CA LYS A 20 -14.26 51.88 -6.69
C LYS A 20 -13.11 50.90 -6.92
N LEU A 21 -11.97 51.37 -7.45
CA LEU A 21 -10.79 50.53 -7.64
C LEU A 21 -10.18 50.11 -6.28
N LYS A 22 -10.05 51.05 -5.34
CA LYS A 22 -9.58 50.76 -3.97
C LYS A 22 -10.48 49.74 -3.25
N GLU A 23 -11.79 49.89 -3.33
CA GLU A 23 -12.74 48.91 -2.77
C GLU A 23 -12.60 47.53 -3.41
N ARG A 24 -12.47 47.46 -4.74
CA ARG A 24 -12.27 46.20 -5.47
C ARG A 24 -10.97 45.51 -5.05
N ILE A 25 -9.88 46.27 -4.89
CA ILE A 25 -8.59 45.77 -4.40
C ILE A 25 -8.72 45.28 -2.96
N ALA A 26 -9.38 46.04 -2.07
CA ALA A 26 -9.61 45.65 -0.69
C ALA A 26 -10.44 44.36 -0.57
N ARG A 27 -11.54 44.24 -1.34
CA ARG A 27 -12.36 43.02 -1.42
C ARG A 27 -11.57 41.84 -1.97
N ARG A 28 -10.73 42.04 -2.99
CA ARG A 28 -9.87 41.00 -3.56
C ARG A 28 -8.82 40.53 -2.55
N ASN A 29 -8.19 41.44 -1.84
CA ASN A 29 -7.21 41.13 -0.79
C ASN A 29 -7.86 40.39 0.40
N LYS A 30 -9.06 40.79 0.81
CA LYS A 30 -9.82 40.07 1.86
C LYS A 30 -10.19 38.65 1.43
N ARG A 31 -10.64 38.46 0.17
CA ARG A 31 -10.89 37.14 -0.42
C ARG A 31 -9.61 36.30 -0.57
N ALA A 32 -8.50 36.92 -0.96
CA ALA A 32 -7.21 36.24 -1.08
C ALA A 32 -6.69 35.78 0.30
N LYS A 33 -6.72 36.65 1.31
CA LYS A 33 -6.37 36.29 2.70
C LYS A 33 -7.25 35.17 3.25
N GLY A 34 -8.57 35.22 3.01
CA GLY A 34 -9.49 34.14 3.39
C GLY A 34 -9.23 32.81 2.67
N LYS A 35 -8.82 32.84 1.39
CA LYS A 35 -8.40 31.64 0.65
C LYS A 35 -7.07 31.05 1.15
N VAL A 36 -6.11 31.89 1.52
CA VAL A 36 -4.82 31.48 2.08
C VAL A 36 -4.99 30.89 3.49
N ALA A 37 -5.87 31.46 4.32
CA ALA A 37 -6.22 30.88 5.61
C ALA A 37 -6.91 29.51 5.46
N LYS A 38 -7.79 29.34 4.46
CA LYS A 38 -8.37 28.04 4.10
C LYS A 38 -7.37 27.05 3.50
N SER A 39 -6.31 27.51 2.84
CA SER A 39 -5.28 26.64 2.26
C SER A 39 -4.25 26.16 3.28
N LYS A 40 -4.28 26.68 4.52
CA LYS A 40 -3.51 26.13 5.64
C LYS A 40 -4.09 24.81 6.14
N ASN A 41 -5.39 24.58 5.93
CA ASN A 41 -5.99 23.27 6.08
C ASN A 41 -5.55 22.43 4.87
N TYR A 42 -5.11 21.21 5.11
CA TYR A 42 -4.47 20.34 4.12
C TYR A 42 -5.27 20.28 2.80
N SER A 43 -4.54 20.28 1.68
CA SER A 43 -5.17 20.40 0.36
C SER A 43 -5.89 19.11 -0.06
N ARG A 44 -6.93 19.23 -0.89
CA ARG A 44 -7.57 18.10 -1.60
C ARG A 44 -6.59 17.16 -2.31
N GLY A 45 -5.40 17.65 -2.66
CA GLY A 45 -4.33 16.82 -3.24
C GLY A 45 -3.79 15.78 -2.25
N VAL A 46 -3.74 16.10 -0.96
CA VAL A 46 -3.29 15.20 0.11
C VAL A 46 -4.29 14.06 0.29
N ASP A 47 -5.59 14.36 0.37
CA ASP A 47 -6.64 13.34 0.47
C ASP A 47 -6.65 12.42 -0.76
N SER A 48 -6.45 13.00 -1.94
CA SER A 48 -6.36 12.26 -3.20
C SER A 48 -5.14 11.34 -3.21
N MET A 49 -3.99 11.81 -2.70
CA MET A 49 -2.78 11.02 -2.56
C MET A 49 -2.99 9.83 -1.62
N PHE A 50 -3.57 10.03 -0.42
CA PHE A 50 -3.83 8.92 0.50
C PHE A 50 -4.81 7.90 -0.10
N ARG A 51 -5.87 8.36 -0.76
CA ARG A 51 -6.83 7.49 -1.46
C ARG A 51 -6.18 6.68 -2.57
N LEU A 52 -5.37 7.32 -3.41
CA LEU A 52 -4.67 6.66 -4.51
C LEU A 52 -3.68 5.63 -3.97
N THR A 53 -2.92 6.00 -2.95
CA THR A 53 -1.88 5.13 -2.39
C THR A 53 -2.48 3.91 -1.68
N ALA A 54 -3.56 4.08 -0.92
CA ALA A 54 -4.29 2.97 -0.32
C ALA A 54 -4.81 1.98 -1.39
N ARG A 55 -5.40 2.50 -2.48
CA ARG A 55 -5.81 1.68 -3.63
C ARG A 55 -4.62 0.93 -4.25
N ASN A 56 -3.49 1.61 -4.45
CA ASN A 56 -2.29 0.99 -4.98
C ASN A 56 -1.76 -0.12 -4.07
N GLN A 57 -1.76 0.06 -2.75
CA GLN A 57 -1.34 -0.99 -1.82
C GLN A 57 -2.25 -2.20 -1.84
N ILE A 58 -3.58 -2.00 -1.86
CA ILE A 58 -4.54 -3.09 -2.01
C ILE A 58 -4.28 -3.84 -3.31
N ASN A 59 -4.06 -3.12 -4.42
CA ASN A 59 -3.78 -3.73 -5.71
C ASN A 59 -2.45 -4.50 -5.71
N LEU A 60 -1.38 -3.96 -5.13
CA LEU A 60 -0.10 -4.66 -5.00
C LEU A 60 -0.22 -5.91 -4.14
N SER A 61 -0.97 -5.86 -3.03
CA SER A 61 -1.25 -7.07 -2.23
C SER A 61 -1.97 -8.11 -3.07
N LYS A 62 -3.03 -7.72 -3.80
CA LYS A 62 -3.78 -8.63 -4.68
C LYS A 62 -2.90 -9.25 -5.75
N ILE A 63 -1.98 -8.48 -6.35
CA ILE A 63 -1.02 -8.99 -7.34
C ILE A 63 -0.10 -10.04 -6.71
N ALA A 64 0.42 -9.79 -5.51
CA ALA A 64 1.26 -10.75 -4.80
C ALA A 64 0.49 -12.04 -4.44
N ASP A 65 -0.75 -11.90 -3.95
CA ASP A 65 -1.61 -13.04 -3.60
C ASP A 65 -1.95 -13.85 -4.86
N ASN A 66 -2.26 -13.18 -5.98
CA ASN A 66 -2.51 -13.84 -7.26
C ASN A 66 -1.28 -14.60 -7.79
N LYS A 67 -0.09 -13.98 -7.75
CA LYS A 67 1.17 -14.65 -8.14
C LYS A 67 1.44 -15.88 -7.27
N SER A 68 1.18 -15.80 -5.97
CA SER A 68 1.31 -16.92 -5.05
C SER A 68 0.34 -18.04 -5.40
N ASN A 69 -0.93 -17.71 -5.67
CA ASN A 69 -1.96 -18.69 -6.07
C ASN A 69 -1.62 -19.39 -7.39
N ILE A 70 -1.13 -18.65 -8.40
CA ILE A 70 -0.64 -19.24 -9.65
C ILE A 70 0.50 -20.23 -9.37
N LEU A 71 1.46 -19.84 -8.52
CA LEU A 71 2.60 -20.68 -8.17
C LEU A 71 2.18 -21.95 -7.43
N ILE A 72 1.21 -21.86 -6.50
CA ILE A 72 0.63 -23.01 -5.79
C ILE A 72 -0.08 -23.95 -6.78
N SER A 73 -0.97 -23.42 -7.63
CA SER A 73 -1.75 -24.23 -8.57
C SER A 73 -0.86 -24.96 -9.58
N LEU A 74 0.13 -24.28 -10.16
CA LEU A 74 1.06 -24.90 -11.10
C LEU A 74 1.90 -26.01 -10.45
N ASN A 75 2.42 -25.76 -9.24
CA ASN A 75 3.16 -26.79 -8.51
C ASN A 75 2.26 -27.96 -8.09
N GLY A 76 0.99 -27.72 -7.75
CA GLY A 76 0.02 -28.78 -7.48
C GLY A 76 -0.22 -29.69 -8.69
N ILE A 77 -0.37 -29.11 -9.89
CA ILE A 77 -0.50 -29.86 -11.15
C ILE A 77 0.77 -30.67 -11.42
N ILE A 78 1.94 -30.04 -11.28
CA ILE A 78 3.24 -30.69 -11.46
C ILE A 78 3.37 -31.90 -10.53
N ILE A 79 3.18 -31.71 -9.23
CA ILE A 79 3.29 -32.79 -8.24
C ILE A 79 2.34 -33.94 -8.56
N SER A 80 1.09 -33.63 -8.94
CA SER A 80 0.09 -34.64 -9.31
C SER A 80 0.55 -35.49 -10.50
N LEU A 81 1.01 -34.86 -11.59
CA LEU A 81 1.49 -35.57 -12.78
C LEU A 81 2.78 -36.35 -12.50
N THR A 82 3.72 -35.73 -11.79
CA THR A 82 5.00 -36.34 -11.46
C THR A 82 4.83 -37.56 -10.55
N LEU A 83 3.92 -37.52 -9.57
CA LEU A 83 3.60 -38.69 -8.75
C LEU A 83 2.97 -39.83 -9.55
N ALA A 84 2.03 -39.51 -10.46
CA ALA A 84 1.41 -40.51 -11.32
C ALA A 84 2.45 -41.21 -12.22
N MET A 85 3.37 -40.44 -12.80
CA MET A 85 4.50 -40.97 -13.57
C MET A 85 5.44 -41.80 -12.71
N LEU A 86 5.79 -41.31 -11.51
CA LEU A 86 6.69 -42.01 -10.60
C LEU A 86 6.14 -43.38 -10.24
N VAL A 87 4.87 -43.48 -9.80
CA VAL A 87 4.25 -44.76 -9.43
C VAL A 87 4.23 -45.75 -10.60
N SER A 88 3.96 -45.26 -11.81
CA SER A 88 3.87 -46.09 -13.01
C SER A 88 5.24 -46.60 -13.47
N LYS A 89 6.28 -45.75 -13.41
CA LYS A 89 7.63 -46.04 -13.92
C LYS A 89 8.63 -46.50 -12.87
N PHE A 90 8.23 -46.54 -11.59
CA PHE A 90 9.09 -46.85 -10.45
C PHE A 90 9.86 -48.17 -10.59
N LYS A 91 9.19 -49.21 -11.10
CA LYS A 91 9.77 -50.56 -11.24
C LYS A 91 10.56 -50.76 -12.52
N GLU A 92 10.24 -50.00 -13.57
CA GLU A 92 10.86 -50.14 -14.88
C GLU A 92 12.18 -49.38 -14.95
N GLU A 93 12.22 -48.16 -14.42
CA GLU A 93 13.35 -47.25 -14.58
C GLU A 93 13.73 -46.60 -13.24
N PRO A 94 14.40 -47.35 -12.33
CA PRO A 94 14.72 -46.86 -10.99
C PRO A 94 15.65 -45.64 -11.00
N ALA A 95 16.39 -45.42 -12.08
CA ALA A 95 17.29 -44.28 -12.21
C ALA A 95 16.52 -42.92 -12.27
N ILE A 96 15.26 -42.92 -12.71
CA ILE A 96 14.40 -41.72 -12.79
C ILE A 96 13.92 -41.26 -11.40
N ILE A 97 13.97 -42.14 -10.40
CA ILE A 97 13.46 -41.86 -9.04
C ILE A 97 14.17 -40.66 -8.43
N ILE A 98 15.51 -40.61 -8.53
CA ILE A 98 16.32 -39.57 -7.87
C ILE A 98 15.99 -38.17 -8.43
N PRO A 99 16.07 -37.89 -9.75
CA PRO A 99 15.64 -36.61 -10.32
C PRO A 99 14.21 -36.24 -9.95
N THR A 100 13.31 -37.22 -9.92
CA THR A 100 11.89 -37.01 -9.64
C THR A 100 11.64 -36.61 -8.19
N VAL A 101 12.28 -37.26 -7.23
CA VAL A 101 12.18 -36.93 -5.81
C VAL A 101 12.76 -35.55 -5.54
N ILE A 102 13.90 -35.20 -6.15
CA ILE A 102 14.47 -33.85 -6.07
C ILE A 102 13.46 -32.82 -6.56
N PHE A 103 12.83 -33.05 -7.71
CA PHE A 103 11.85 -32.13 -8.27
C PHE A 103 10.64 -31.92 -7.36
N ILE A 104 10.08 -33.01 -6.83
CA ILE A 104 8.95 -32.96 -5.88
C ILE A 104 9.35 -32.18 -4.62
N LEU A 105 10.56 -32.39 -4.10
CA LEU A 105 11.03 -31.70 -2.89
C LEU A 105 11.11 -30.18 -3.11
N PHE A 106 11.71 -29.74 -4.21
CA PHE A 106 11.77 -28.31 -4.55
C PHE A 106 10.38 -27.71 -4.83
N SER A 107 9.51 -28.46 -5.50
CA SER A 107 8.12 -28.07 -5.74
C SER A 107 7.35 -27.89 -4.43
N LEU A 108 7.51 -28.81 -3.49
CA LEU A 108 6.90 -28.73 -2.16
C LEU A 108 7.43 -27.52 -1.37
N CYS A 109 8.76 -27.31 -1.34
CA CYS A 109 9.35 -26.13 -0.70
C CYS A 109 8.81 -24.83 -1.30
N THR A 110 8.63 -24.78 -2.62
CA THR A 110 8.05 -23.64 -3.33
C THR A 110 6.61 -23.37 -2.87
N VAL A 111 5.78 -24.41 -2.80
CA VAL A 111 4.38 -24.31 -2.34
C VAL A 111 4.32 -23.79 -0.91
N VAL A 112 5.16 -24.32 -0.01
CA VAL A 112 5.22 -23.86 1.38
C VAL A 112 5.54 -22.36 1.46
N LEU A 113 6.54 -21.89 0.71
CA LEU A 113 6.90 -20.47 0.67
C LEU A 113 5.78 -19.59 0.08
N ALA A 114 5.08 -20.07 -0.96
CA ALA A 114 3.95 -19.37 -1.57
C ALA A 114 2.73 -19.28 -0.63
N ILE A 115 2.46 -20.32 0.16
CA ILE A 115 1.42 -20.30 1.20
C ILE A 115 1.82 -19.32 2.32
N LEU A 116 3.09 -19.30 2.71
CA LEU A 116 3.57 -18.35 3.73
C LEU A 116 3.44 -16.89 3.27
N SER A 117 3.55 -16.59 1.97
CA SER A 117 3.34 -15.23 1.46
C SER A 117 1.88 -14.78 1.45
N THR A 118 0.91 -15.70 1.41
CA THR A 118 -0.52 -15.38 1.49
C THR A 118 -1.07 -15.38 2.92
N ARG A 119 -0.29 -15.91 3.88
CA ARG A 119 -0.69 -15.94 5.30
C ARG A 119 -1.00 -14.53 5.83
N PRO A 120 -2.18 -14.29 6.43
CA PRO A 120 -2.50 -13.01 7.03
C PRO A 120 -1.57 -12.72 8.21
N ASN A 121 -1.10 -11.48 8.31
CA ASN A 121 -0.27 -11.03 9.42
C ASN A 121 -1.13 -10.28 10.43
N ILE A 122 -1.14 -10.76 11.68
CA ILE A 122 -1.91 -10.16 12.77
C ILE A 122 -0.91 -9.49 13.71
N SER A 123 -1.07 -8.18 13.95
CA SER A 123 -0.30 -7.47 14.97
C SER A 123 -0.88 -7.74 16.35
N SER A 124 -0.02 -7.84 17.37
CA SER A 124 -0.44 -7.93 18.78
C SER A 124 -0.73 -6.53 19.32
N GLY A 125 -1.89 -5.96 18.94
CA GLY A 125 -2.33 -4.64 19.37
C GLY A 125 -2.70 -4.59 20.85
N LYS A 126 -1.76 -4.16 21.70
CA LYS A 126 -2.02 -3.67 23.05
C LYS A 126 -1.40 -2.28 23.18
N PHE A 127 -2.22 -1.26 23.42
CA PHE A 127 -1.80 0.13 23.59
C PHE A 127 -2.46 0.73 24.82
N THR A 128 -1.81 1.71 25.44
CA THR A 128 -2.33 2.45 26.59
C THR A 128 -3.02 3.75 26.14
N ARG A 129 -3.86 4.36 27.00
CA ARG A 129 -4.46 5.67 26.72
C ARG A 129 -3.39 6.75 26.53
N GLU A 130 -2.29 6.66 27.27
CA GLU A 130 -1.13 7.54 27.12
C GLU A 130 -0.50 7.46 25.72
N ASP A 131 -0.44 6.27 25.10
CA ASP A 131 0.08 6.11 23.75
C ASP A 131 -0.80 6.81 22.70
N ILE A 132 -2.12 6.83 22.94
CA ILE A 132 -3.11 7.52 22.10
C ILE A 132 -2.96 9.04 22.26
N LEU A 133 -2.87 9.53 23.50
CA LEU A 133 -2.66 10.95 23.80
C LEU A 133 -1.33 11.47 23.25
N GLN A 134 -0.29 10.63 23.26
CA GLN A 134 1.01 10.95 22.65
C GLN A 134 0.99 10.81 21.12
N LYS A 135 -0.17 10.54 20.51
CA LYS A 135 -0.37 10.37 19.07
C LYS A 135 0.54 9.30 18.48
N LYS A 136 0.98 8.32 19.27
CA LYS A 136 1.96 7.29 18.85
C LYS A 136 1.30 6.14 18.12
N VAL A 137 0.06 5.82 18.44
CA VAL A 137 -0.70 4.69 17.90
C VAL A 137 -1.26 4.98 16.51
N ASN A 138 -1.17 4.01 15.60
CA ASN A 138 -1.93 4.03 14.36
C ASN A 138 -3.32 3.42 14.61
N LEU A 139 -4.31 4.28 14.82
CA LEU A 139 -5.70 3.91 15.08
C LEU A 139 -6.44 3.40 13.83
N LEU A 140 -5.90 3.63 12.63
CA LEU A 140 -6.54 3.23 11.38
C LEU A 140 -6.27 1.76 11.01
N PHE A 141 -5.23 1.16 11.60
CA PHE A 141 -4.88 -0.22 11.34
C PHE A 141 -5.70 -1.18 12.19
N PHE A 142 -6.45 -2.07 11.55
CA PHE A 142 -7.30 -3.06 12.22
C PHE A 142 -6.55 -3.89 13.27
N GLY A 143 -5.29 -4.27 13.00
CA GLY A 143 -4.48 -5.04 13.93
C GLY A 143 -4.09 -4.28 15.20
N ASN A 144 -4.38 -2.98 15.28
CA ASN A 144 -4.17 -2.16 16.47
C ASN A 144 -5.46 -1.91 17.25
N PHE A 145 -6.60 -1.71 16.57
CA PHE A 145 -7.86 -1.41 17.23
C PHE A 145 -8.76 -2.63 17.51
N TYR A 146 -8.51 -3.81 16.92
CA TYR A 146 -9.42 -4.97 17.07
C TYR A 146 -9.61 -5.47 18.51
N ASN A 147 -8.68 -5.14 19.41
CA ASN A 147 -8.75 -5.46 20.84
C ASN A 147 -9.14 -4.26 21.72
N MET A 148 -9.45 -3.10 21.13
CA MET A 148 -9.91 -1.92 21.87
C MET A 148 -11.40 -2.02 22.19
N LYS A 149 -11.82 -1.41 23.30
CA LYS A 149 -13.25 -1.23 23.57
C LYS A 149 -13.82 -0.15 22.64
N LEU A 150 -15.10 -0.28 22.29
CA LEU A 150 -15.76 0.61 21.33
C LEU A 150 -15.75 2.08 21.79
N ASP A 151 -16.05 2.32 23.07
CA ASP A 151 -16.05 3.64 23.70
C ASP A 151 -14.68 4.32 23.62
N GLU A 152 -13.61 3.56 23.84
CA GLU A 152 -12.24 4.07 23.74
C GLU A 152 -11.82 4.34 22.29
N TYR A 153 -12.26 3.49 21.36
CA TYR A 153 -11.99 3.67 19.94
C TYR A 153 -12.74 4.88 19.37
N GLU A 154 -14.02 5.03 19.69
CA GLU A 154 -14.85 6.15 19.25
C GLU A 154 -14.27 7.49 19.70
N TRP A 155 -13.95 7.62 20.99
CA TRP A 155 -13.30 8.82 21.53
C TRP A 155 -11.97 9.13 20.83
N ALA A 156 -11.12 8.12 20.62
CA ALA A 156 -9.81 8.31 20.00
C ALA A 156 -9.91 8.70 18.51
N VAL A 157 -10.90 8.16 17.79
CA VAL A 157 -11.17 8.51 16.39
C VAL A 157 -11.72 9.92 16.28
N GLU A 158 -12.62 10.32 17.19
CA GLU A 158 -13.17 11.68 17.21
C GLU A 158 -12.07 12.72 17.48
N GLU A 159 -11.20 12.49 18.46
CA GLU A 159 -10.03 13.34 18.73
C GLU A 159 -9.12 13.45 17.49
N MET A 160 -8.91 12.34 16.78
CA MET A 160 -8.08 12.31 15.57
C MET A 160 -8.71 13.06 14.39
N ILE A 161 -10.02 12.90 14.15
CA ILE A 161 -10.71 13.55 13.02
C ILE A 161 -10.77 15.07 13.22
N ASN A 162 -10.85 15.53 14.47
CA ASN A 162 -10.90 16.95 14.79
C ASN A 162 -9.50 17.63 14.80
N ASP A 163 -8.41 16.85 14.69
CA ASP A 163 -7.02 17.33 14.62
C ASP A 163 -6.36 16.91 13.29
N ASP A 164 -6.39 17.80 12.30
CA ASP A 164 -5.80 17.59 10.96
C ASP A 164 -4.35 17.03 11.02
N PRO A 165 -3.38 17.66 11.73
CA PRO A 165 -2.04 17.10 11.89
C PRO A 165 -2.01 15.66 12.44
N TYR A 166 -2.86 15.35 13.41
CA TYR A 166 -2.94 14.00 13.97
C TYR A 166 -3.49 13.02 12.94
N LEU A 167 -4.58 13.35 12.25
CA LEU A 167 -5.17 12.52 11.19
C LEU A 167 -4.14 12.16 10.11
N TYR A 168 -3.43 13.14 9.57
CA TYR A 168 -2.44 12.90 8.52
C TYR A 168 -1.21 12.14 9.02
N SER A 169 -0.80 12.33 10.29
CA SER A 169 0.24 11.51 10.91
C SER A 169 -0.18 10.04 11.00
N SER A 170 -1.42 9.78 11.43
CA SER A 170 -2.00 8.43 11.51
C SER A 170 -2.10 7.77 10.13
N LEU A 171 -2.60 8.47 9.11
CA LEU A 171 -2.63 8.00 7.73
C LEU A 171 -1.21 7.65 7.22
N THR A 172 -0.22 8.47 7.55
CA THR A 172 1.19 8.20 7.18
C THR A 172 1.73 6.93 7.85
N LYS A 173 1.42 6.73 9.13
CA LYS A 173 1.83 5.52 9.87
C LYS A 173 1.14 4.27 9.34
N ASP A 174 -0.13 4.38 8.94
CA ASP A 174 -0.86 3.28 8.32
C ASP A 174 -0.26 2.88 6.98
N GLN A 175 -0.07 3.86 6.11
CA GLN A 175 0.59 3.71 4.84
C GLN A 175 1.97 3.02 4.98
N TYR A 176 2.78 3.42 5.96
CA TYR A 176 4.07 2.79 6.26
C TYR A 176 3.95 1.35 6.76
N SER A 177 2.99 1.09 7.65
CA SER A 177 2.73 -0.25 8.21
C SER A 177 2.28 -1.24 7.14
N LEU A 178 1.33 -0.83 6.30
CA LEU A 178 0.88 -1.60 5.12
C LEU A 178 2.04 -1.88 4.16
N GLY A 179 2.93 -0.91 3.96
CA GLY A 179 4.16 -1.06 3.16
C GLY A 179 5.08 -2.17 3.69
N LYS A 180 5.29 -2.27 5.01
CA LYS A 180 6.10 -3.35 5.62
C LYS A 180 5.49 -4.73 5.40
N VAL A 181 4.18 -4.84 5.59
CA VAL A 181 3.46 -6.11 5.38
C VAL A 181 3.60 -6.56 3.93
N LEU A 182 3.43 -5.64 2.99
CA LEU A 182 3.60 -5.90 1.57
C LEU A 182 5.03 -6.33 1.23
N ALA A 183 6.05 -5.64 1.76
CA ALA A 183 7.45 -6.00 1.54
C ALA A 183 7.75 -7.43 2.01
N LYS A 184 7.20 -7.85 3.16
CA LYS A 184 7.32 -9.23 3.66
C LYS A 184 6.69 -10.25 2.69
N LYS A 185 5.48 -9.98 2.18
CA LYS A 185 4.81 -10.83 1.16
C LYS A 185 5.68 -10.98 -0.08
N TYR A 186 6.16 -9.87 -0.65
CA TYR A 186 6.99 -9.87 -1.85
C TYR A 186 8.34 -10.57 -1.63
N ARG A 187 8.94 -10.46 -0.44
CA ARG A 187 10.18 -11.16 -0.11
C ARG A 187 9.98 -12.68 -0.11
N LEU A 188 8.94 -13.17 0.56
CA LEU A 188 8.61 -14.60 0.59
C LEU A 188 8.29 -15.14 -0.81
N LEU A 189 7.51 -14.38 -1.58
CA LEU A 189 7.19 -14.73 -2.96
C LEU A 189 8.46 -14.81 -3.83
N ARG A 190 9.38 -13.86 -3.69
CA ARG A 190 10.68 -13.89 -4.41
C ARG A 190 11.49 -15.14 -4.05
N TRP A 191 11.54 -15.51 -2.77
CA TRP A 191 12.18 -16.75 -2.34
C TRP A 191 11.51 -17.98 -2.95
N ALA A 192 10.18 -18.04 -3.00
CA ALA A 192 9.45 -19.14 -3.63
C ALA A 192 9.86 -19.30 -5.11
N TYR A 193 9.89 -18.20 -5.88
CA TYR A 193 10.34 -18.23 -7.27
C TYR A 193 11.79 -18.69 -7.40
N ASN A 194 12.70 -18.20 -6.57
CA ASN A 194 14.10 -18.60 -6.62
C ASN A 194 14.28 -20.09 -6.32
N VAL A 195 13.61 -20.61 -5.30
CA VAL A 195 13.64 -22.04 -4.94
C VAL A 195 13.08 -22.89 -6.08
N PHE A 196 11.95 -22.49 -6.67
CA PHE A 196 11.37 -23.18 -7.82
C PHE A 196 12.32 -23.22 -9.03
N MET A 197 12.89 -22.07 -9.38
CA MET A 197 13.80 -21.96 -10.53
C MET A 197 15.08 -22.79 -10.32
N MET A 198 15.70 -22.72 -9.14
CA MET A 198 16.86 -23.56 -8.82
C MET A 198 16.50 -25.05 -8.85
N GLY A 199 15.35 -25.42 -8.29
CA GLY A 199 14.86 -26.79 -8.29
C GLY A 199 14.66 -27.35 -9.69
N LEU A 200 14.08 -26.56 -10.60
CA LEU A 200 13.94 -26.92 -12.01
C LEU A 200 15.31 -27.17 -12.66
N VAL A 201 16.26 -26.27 -12.50
CA VAL A 201 17.59 -26.40 -13.12
C VAL A 201 18.32 -27.65 -12.58
N ILE A 202 18.34 -27.84 -11.26
CA ILE A 202 18.99 -29.00 -10.62
C ILE A 202 18.32 -30.30 -11.09
N THR A 203 17.00 -30.32 -11.18
CA THR A 203 16.25 -31.48 -11.67
C THR A 203 16.65 -31.84 -13.10
N VAL A 204 16.68 -30.87 -14.01
CA VAL A 204 17.07 -31.08 -15.41
C VAL A 204 18.50 -31.60 -15.51
N ILE A 205 19.44 -31.02 -14.77
CA ILE A 205 20.83 -31.48 -14.74
C ILE A 205 20.91 -32.93 -14.24
N THR A 206 20.18 -33.26 -13.17
CA THR A 206 20.16 -34.63 -12.61
C THR A 206 19.59 -35.63 -13.62
N PHE A 207 18.53 -35.25 -14.35
CA PHE A 207 18.00 -36.07 -15.44
C PHE A 207 19.05 -36.30 -16.53
N LEU A 208 19.77 -35.27 -16.97
CA LEU A 208 20.81 -35.43 -17.99
C LEU A 208 21.92 -36.38 -17.52
N ILE A 209 22.37 -36.26 -16.27
CA ILE A 209 23.41 -37.13 -15.70
C ILE A 209 22.95 -38.59 -15.61
N VAL A 210 21.67 -38.83 -15.34
CA VAL A 210 21.11 -40.18 -15.24
C VAL A 210 20.98 -40.86 -16.61
N TYR A 211 20.72 -40.08 -17.66
CA TYR A 211 20.44 -40.58 -19.01
C TYR A 211 21.65 -40.59 -19.96
N ILE A 212 22.74 -39.91 -19.59
CA ILE A 212 24.06 -40.00 -20.24
C ILE A 212 24.80 -41.19 -19.66
#